data_AF-A0A4Q9R1G7-F1
#
_entry.id   AF-A0A4Q9R1G7-F1
#
_cell.length_a   1.000
_cell.length_b   1.000
_cell.length_c   1.000
_cell.angle_alpha   90.00
_cell.angle_beta   90.00
_cell.angle_gamma   90.00
#
_symmetry.space_group_name_H-M   'P 1'
#
loop_
_entity.id
_entity.type
_entity.pdbx_description
1 polymer ?
#
loop_
_entity_poly.entity_id
_entity_poly.type
_entity_poly.pdbx_seq_one_letter_code
_entity_poly.pdbx_strand_id
1 'polypeptide(L)' 'MGINKGEAFAARDIYIDYDFEEVTYRWDHREQKIYVKFYGDQELTDPVAHDNRLYNEALRFGREITREQYEQGFVRR' A
#
# COMPACT_ATOMS: atom_id res chain seq x y z
N MET A 1 -11.67 -12.21 1.71
CA MET A 1 -10.73 -12.77 0.72
C MET A 1 -9.53 -11.85 0.70
N GLY A 2 -8.40 -12.29 1.27
CA GLY A 2 -7.18 -11.47 1.34
C GLY A 2 -6.48 -11.39 -0.02
N ILE A 3 -5.70 -10.32 -0.21
CA ILE A 3 -4.90 -10.15 -1.42
C ILE A 3 -3.84 -11.26 -1.44
N ASN A 4 -3.90 -12.16 -2.43
CA ASN A 4 -2.92 -13.23 -2.57
C ASN A 4 -1.61 -12.65 -3.14
N LYS A 5 -0.54 -12.72 -2.35
CA LYS A 5 0.77 -12.10 -2.62
C LYS A 5 1.49 -12.56 -3.90
N GLY A 6 1.02 -13.61 -4.58
CA GLY A 6 1.77 -14.29 -5.64
C GLY A 6 1.72 -13.59 -7.00
N GLU A 7 0.64 -13.79 -7.74
CA GLU A 7 0.59 -13.38 -9.16
C GLU A 7 0.33 -11.88 -9.36
N ALA A 8 -0.46 -11.26 -8.49
CA ALA A 8 -0.81 -9.85 -8.63
C ALA A 8 0.40 -8.92 -8.43
N PHE A 9 1.24 -9.23 -7.43
CA PHE A 9 2.44 -8.46 -7.08
C PHE A 9 3.57 -8.58 -8.11
N ALA A 10 3.59 -9.66 -8.90
CA ALA A 10 4.56 -9.84 -9.97
C ALA A 10 4.08 -9.25 -11.31
N ALA A 11 2.77 -9.13 -11.51
CA ALA A 11 2.17 -8.71 -12.77
C ALA A 11 1.93 -7.20 -12.88
N ARG A 12 1.71 -6.49 -11.77
CA ARG A 12 1.37 -5.05 -11.77
C ARG A 12 1.67 -4.38 -10.43
N ASP A 13 1.65 -3.05 -10.44
CA ASP A 13 1.70 -2.24 -9.22
C ASP A 13 0.42 -2.43 -8.40
N ILE A 14 0.57 -2.60 -7.09
CA ILE A 14 -0.56 -2.82 -6.18
C ILE A 14 -0.65 -1.64 -5.23
N TYR A 15 -1.87 -1.13 -5.02
CA TYR A 15 -2.14 -0.04 -4.11
C TYR A 15 -3.08 -0.56 -3.04
N ILE A 16 -2.70 -0.38 -1.78
CA ILE A 16 -3.44 -0.90 -0.64
C ILE A 16 -3.77 0.28 0.24
N ASP A 17 -5.02 0.37 0.62
CA ASP A 17 -5.48 1.35 1.58
C ASP A 17 -5.74 0.67 2.92
N TYR A 18 -5.20 1.26 3.98
CA TYR A 18 -5.40 0.82 5.34
C TYR A 18 -5.95 1.97 6.19
N ASP A 19 -7.27 2.15 6.09
CA ASP A 19 -8.06 3.15 6.81
C ASP A 19 -7.85 3.10 8.34
N PHE A 20 -7.57 1.93 8.92
CA PHE A 20 -7.38 1.77 10.37
C PHE A 20 -6.17 2.55 10.91
N GLU A 21 -5.07 2.60 10.15
CA GLU A 21 -3.88 3.40 10.49
C GLU A 21 -3.78 4.66 9.62
N GLU A 22 -4.86 5.01 8.90
CA GLU A 22 -4.92 6.15 7.97
C GLU A 22 -3.72 6.20 7.01
N VAL A 23 -3.37 5.04 6.45
CA VAL A 23 -2.16 4.86 5.66
C VAL A 23 -2.43 4.08 4.38
N THR A 24 -1.75 4.47 3.31
CA THR A 24 -1.76 3.77 2.02
C THR A 24 -0.40 3.17 1.73
N TYR A 25 -0.37 1.99 1.13
CA TYR A 25 0.82 1.33 0.64
C TYR A 25 0.79 1.23 -0.87
N ARG A 26 1.94 1.47 -1.49
CA ARG A 26 2.18 1.26 -2.91
C ARG A 26 3.26 0.19 -3.05
N TRP A 27 2.90 -0.93 -3.64
CA TRP A 27 3.85 -1.94 -4.08
C TRP A 27 4.29 -1.61 -5.50
N ASP A 28 5.58 -1.33 -5.66
CA ASP A 28 6.22 -1.23 -6.96
C ASP A 28 6.77 -2.61 -7.34
N HIS A 29 6.17 -3.24 -8.35
CA HIS A 29 6.57 -4.58 -8.78
C HIS A 29 7.92 -4.59 -9.53
N ARG A 30 8.33 -3.45 -10.11
CA ARG A 30 9.57 -3.34 -10.90
C ARG A 30 10.79 -3.23 -9.98
N GLU A 31 10.65 -2.42 -8.94
CA GLU A 31 11.69 -2.27 -7.92
C GLU A 31 11.57 -3.29 -6.78
N GLN A 32 10.42 -3.98 -6.69
CA GLN A 32 10.05 -4.84 -5.55
C GLN A 32 10.12 -4.09 -4.22
N LYS A 33 9.72 -2.82 -4.24
CA LYS A 33 9.74 -1.91 -3.09
C LYS A 33 8.32 -1.57 -2.66
N ILE A 34 8.16 -1.38 -1.36
CA ILE A 34 6.90 -0.93 -0.76
C ILE A 34 7.10 0.52 -0.37
N TYR A 35 6.32 1.42 -0.94
CA TYR A 35 6.22 2.79 -0.50
C TYR A 35 4.99 2.94 0.38
N VAL A 36 5.07 3.83 1.35
CA VAL A 36 3.98 4.09 2.29
C VAL A 36 3.67 5.58 2.26
N LYS A 37 2.39 5.91 2.26
CA LYS A 37 1.90 7.29 2.20
C LYS A 37 0.76 7.43 3.18
N PHE A 38 0.95 8.29 4.18
CA PHE A 38 -0.08 8.59 5.16
C PHE A 38 -1.13 9.53 4.59
N TYR A 39 -2.33 9.47 5.14
CA TYR A 39 -3.42 10.35 4.76
C TYR A 39 -3.04 11.81 5.10
N GLY A 40 -3.21 12.71 4.15
CA GLY A 40 -2.83 14.12 4.28
C GLY A 40 -1.32 14.40 4.29
N ASP A 41 -0.47 13.38 4.21
CA ASP A 41 0.99 13.51 4.20
C ASP A 41 1.59 13.07 2.86
N GLN A 42 2.88 13.34 2.66
CA GLN A 42 3.57 12.92 1.44
C GLN A 42 3.99 11.44 1.52
N GLU A 43 4.21 10.82 0.35
CA GLU A 43 4.79 9.47 0.27
C GLU A 43 6.16 9.49 0.95
N LEU A 44 6.38 8.57 1.89
CA LEU A 44 7.69 8.37 2.49
C LEU A 44 8.65 7.89 1.41
N THR A 45 9.79 8.59 1.31
CA THR A 45 10.87 8.23 0.38
C THR A 45 11.56 6.93 0.80
N ASP A 46 11.45 6.59 2.09
CA ASP A 46 12.05 5.38 2.65
C ASP A 46 11.14 4.17 2.38
N PRO A 47 11.62 3.16 1.62
CA PRO A 47 10.83 1.99 1.32
C PRO A 47 10.66 1.12 2.56
N VAL A 48 9.46 0.61 2.74
CA VAL A 48 9.11 -0.32 3.81
C VAL A 48 9.62 -1.72 3.48
N ALA A 49 10.20 -2.39 4.47
CA ALA A 49 10.60 -3.79 4.33
C ALA A 49 9.39 -4.70 4.07
N HIS A 50 9.55 -5.72 3.23
CA HIS A 50 8.50 -6.72 2.97
C HIS A 50 8.06 -7.50 4.21
N ASP A 51 8.93 -7.55 5.23
CA ASP A 51 8.67 -8.20 6.52
C ASP A 51 7.98 -7.28 7.52
N ASN A 52 7.70 -6.01 7.14
CA ASN A 52 7.07 -5.08 8.06
C ASN A 52 5.69 -5.61 8.48
N ARG A 53 5.49 -5.64 9.79
CA ARG A 53 4.25 -6.08 10.43
C ARG A 53 3.05 -5.26 9.97
N LEU A 54 3.20 -3.94 9.91
CA LEU A 54 2.17 -3.00 9.43
C LEU A 54 1.72 -3.34 8.00
N TYR A 55 2.67 -3.61 7.11
CA TYR A 55 2.36 -3.98 5.73
C TYR A 55 1.61 -5.32 5.66
N ASN A 56 2.02 -6.31 6.46
CA ASN A 56 1.29 -7.57 6.55
C ASN A 56 -0.12 -7.42 7.11
N GLU A 57 -0.33 -6.48 8.04
CA GLU A 57 -1.66 -6.13 8.55
C GLU A 57 -2.49 -5.43 7.47
N ALA A 58 -1.92 -4.46 6.74
CA ALA A 58 -2.58 -3.82 5.60
C ALA A 58 -2.95 -4.80 4.48
N LEU A 59 -2.14 -5.83 4.22
CA LEU A 59 -2.48 -6.88 3.25
C LEU A 59 -3.63 -7.79 3.71
N ARG A 60 -3.79 -7.96 5.02
CA ARG A 60 -4.82 -8.83 5.61
C ARG A 60 -6.14 -8.09 5.85
N PHE A 61 -6.05 -6.85 6.31
CA PHE A 61 -7.17 -6.04 6.79
C PHE A 61 -7.42 -4.80 5.94
N GLY A 62 -6.43 -4.36 5.16
CA GLY A 62 -6.61 -3.29 4.20
C GLY A 62 -7.37 -3.74 2.96
N ARG A 63 -7.68 -2.75 2.12
CA ARG A 63 -8.41 -2.93 0.87
C ARG A 63 -7.48 -2.59 -0.29
N GLU A 64 -7.54 -3.38 -1.36
CA GLU A 64 -6.89 -2.98 -2.62
C GLU A 64 -7.63 -1.77 -3.18
N ILE A 65 -6.89 -0.74 -3.56
CA ILE A 65 -7.41 0.45 -4.23
C ILE A 65 -6.78 0.59 -5.61
N THR A 66 -7.35 1.48 -6.42
CA THR A 66 -6.78 1.84 -7.71
C THR A 66 -5.68 2.88 -7.55
N ARG A 67 -4.77 2.94 -8.53
CA ARG A 67 -3.75 3.98 -8.62
C ARG A 67 -4.36 5.39 -8.50
N GLU A 68 -5.49 5.62 -9.15
CA GLU A 68 -6.19 6.92 -9.12
C GLU A 68 -6.60 7.33 -7.70
N GLN A 69 -7.06 6.38 -6.88
CA GLN A 69 -7.41 6.67 -5.47
C GLN A 69 -6.16 6.98 -4.64
N TYR A 70 -5.06 6.28 -4.89
CA TYR A 70 -3.78 6.55 -4.24
C TYR A 70 -3.19 7.92 -4.62
N GLU A 71 -3.32 8.28 -5.91
CA GLU A 71 -2.87 9.58 -6.45
C GLU A 71 -3.74 10.73 -5.94
N GLN A 72 -5.07 10.56 -5.88
CA GLN A 72 -5.97 11.52 -5.23
C GLN A 72 -5.56 11.74 -3.76
N GLY A 73 -5.08 10.68 -3.11
CA GLY A 73 -4.76 10.69 -1.69
C GLY A 73 -6.03 10.77 -0.86
N PHE A 74 -5.91 10.35 0.40
CA PHE A 74 -7.02 10.40 1.33
C PHE A 74 -6.82 11.55 2.31
N VAL A 75 -7.93 12.19 2.66
CA VAL A 75 -7.96 13.25 3.66
C VAL A 75 -7.98 12.60 5.03
N ARG A 76 -7.02 12.95 5.89
CA ARG A 76 -6.99 12.55 7.29
C ARG A 76 -8.23 13.09 7.99
N ARG A 77 -9.00 12.23 8.67
CA ARG A 77 -10.32 12.61 9.20
C ARG A 77 -10.28 13.00 10.67
#